data_AF-A0A7C0ZVL2-F1
#
_entry.id   AF-A0A7C0ZVL2-F1
#
_cell.length_a   1.000
_cell.length_b   1.000
_cell.length_c   1.000
_cell.angle_alpha   90.00
_cell.angle_beta   90.00
_cell.angle_gamma   90.00
#
_symmetry.space_group_name_H-M   'P 1'
#
loop_
_entity.id
_entity.type
_entity.pdbx_description
1 polymer ?
#
loop_
_entity_poly.entity_id
_entity_poly.type
_entity_poly.pdbx_seq_one_letter_code
_entity_poly.pdbx_strand_id
1 'polypeptide(L)' 'MKVQTGDKKTSDGFYVIVVEGSPNQLQRVISQVERGARVELAGTKLLIYVRSRRLRNKLYRRLLQYQGQGR' A
#
# COMPACT_ATOMS: atom_id res chain seq x y z
N MET A 1 3.09 3.79 11.47
CA MET A 1 2.79 3.06 10.22
C MET A 1 4.09 2.70 9.52
N LYS A 2 4.20 1.48 8.99
CA LYS A 2 5.37 1.00 8.25
C LYS A 2 4.90 0.63 6.84
N VAL A 3 5.62 1.10 5.81
CA VAL A 3 5.27 0.83 4.41
C VAL A 3 6.42 0.11 3.74
N GLN A 4 6.12 -0.97 3.00
CA GLN A 4 7.11 -1.76 2.27
C GLN A 4 6.59 -2.09 0.86
N THR A 5 7.49 -2.27 -0.10
CA THR A 5 7.14 -2.76 -1.44
C THR A 5 8.32 -3.48 -2.06
N GLY A 6 8.05 -4.44 -2.94
CA GLY A 6 9.06 -5.17 -3.71
C GLY A 6 9.25 -4.60 -5.11
N ASP A 7 10.42 -4.87 -5.71
CA ASP A 7 10.73 -4.42 -7.07
C ASP A 7 10.25 -5.35 -8.18
N LYS A 8 9.98 -6.62 -7.85
CA LYS A 8 9.45 -7.61 -8.77
C LYS A 8 7.94 -7.77 -8.59
N LYS A 9 7.28 -8.27 -9.63
CA LYS A 9 5.90 -8.72 -9.56
C LYS A 9 5.81 -10.07 -8.86
N THR A 10 4.65 -10.35 -8.26
CA THR A 10 4.22 -11.71 -7.91
C THR A 10 4.07 -12.55 -9.18
N SER A 11 3.98 -13.88 -9.01
CA SER A 11 3.65 -14.83 -10.09
C SER A 11 2.41 -14.40 -10.88
N ASP A 12 1.44 -13.81 -10.19
CA ASP A 12 0.14 -13.42 -10.75
C ASP A 12 0.16 -12.04 -11.44
N GLY A 13 1.34 -11.43 -11.56
CA GLY A 13 1.55 -10.23 -12.35
C GLY A 13 1.28 -8.90 -11.62
N PHE A 14 1.25 -8.91 -10.29
CA PHE A 14 1.02 -7.72 -9.45
C PHE A 14 2.29 -7.26 -8.74
N TYR A 15 2.46 -5.95 -8.61
CA TYR A 15 3.29 -5.39 -7.55
C TYR A 15 2.48 -5.29 -6.28
N VAL A 16 3.13 -5.54 -5.14
CA VAL A 16 2.49 -5.49 -3.81
C VAL A 16 3.13 -4.38 -2.98
N ILE A 17 2.27 -3.58 -2.36
CA ILE A 17 2.65 -2.66 -1.30
C ILE A 17 2.04 -3.23 -0.01
N VAL A 18 2.87 -3.38 1.02
CA VAL A 18 2.46 -3.81 2.35
C VAL A 18 2.46 -2.60 3.25
N VAL A 19 1.33 -2.33 3.89
CA VAL A 19 1.19 -1.27 4.91
C VAL A 19 0.86 -1.92 6.23
N GLU A 20 1.65 -1.66 7.26
CA GLU A 20 1.42 -2.15 8.62
C GLU A 20 1.13 -0.96 9.55
N GLY A 21 0.07 -1.05 10.34
CA GLY A 21 -0.36 0.05 11.19
C GLY A 21 -1.59 -0.30 12.03
N SER A 22 -2.04 0.69 12.81
CA SER A 22 -3.28 0.55 13.58
C SER A 22 -4.50 0.52 12.65
N PRO A 23 -5.64 -0.05 13.07
CA PRO A 23 -6.86 -0.09 12.25
C PRO A 23 -7.26 1.28 11.69
N ASN A 24 -7.13 2.34 12.50
CA ASN A 24 -7.42 3.71 12.08
C ASN A 24 -6.47 4.22 10.98
N GLN A 25 -5.18 3.86 11.05
CA GLN A 25 -4.21 4.19 10.00
C GLN A 25 -4.53 3.44 8.71
N LEU A 26 -4.84 2.15 8.80
CA LEU A 26 -5.16 1.33 7.63
C LEU A 26 -6.44 1.80 6.94
N GLN A 27 -7.48 2.18 7.69
CA GLN A 27 -8.71 2.74 7.13
C GLN A 27 -8.48 4.04 6.35
N ARG A 28 -7.60 4.93 6.85
CA ARG A 28 -7.19 6.13 6.11
C ARG A 28 -6.44 5.81 4.82
N VAL A 29 -5.68 4.72 4.80
CA VAL A 29 -5.00 4.27 3.58
C VAL A 29 -6.01 3.73 2.59
N ILE A 30 -6.94 2.86 3.02
CA ILE A 30 -7.99 2.28 2.17
C ILE A 30 -8.77 3.37 1.43
N SER A 31 -9.17 4.44 2.13
CA SER A 31 -9.94 5.54 1.52
C SER A 31 -9.17 6.35 0.47
N GLN A 32 -7.85 6.21 0.41
CA GLN A 32 -6.98 6.92 -0.54
C GLN A 32 -6.44 6.06 -1.68
N VAL A 33 -6.60 4.74 -1.62
CA VAL A 33 -6.14 3.87 -2.70
C VAL A 33 -6.98 4.15 -3.96
N GLU A 34 -6.29 4.45 -5.07
CA GLU A 34 -6.92 4.77 -6.35
C GLU A 34 -7.79 3.62 -6.88
N ARG A 35 -8.86 3.96 -7.63
CA ARG A 35 -9.66 2.97 -8.37
C ARG A 35 -8.74 2.18 -9.32
N GLY A 36 -8.73 0.86 -9.19
CA GLY A 36 -7.91 -0.05 -10.00
C GLY A 36 -6.79 -0.78 -9.26
N ALA A 37 -6.56 -0.49 -7.98
CA ALA A 37 -5.80 -1.35 -7.09
C ALA A 37 -6.73 -2.32 -6.35
N ARG A 38 -6.32 -3.57 -6.20
CA ARG A 38 -6.99 -4.52 -5.29
C ARG A 38 -6.40 -4.34 -3.90
N VAL A 39 -7.24 -4.30 -2.88
CA VAL A 39 -6.82 -4.10 -1.49
C VAL A 39 -7.32 -5.25 -0.64
N GLU A 40 -6.48 -5.75 0.25
CA GLU A 40 -6.78 -6.87 1.15
C GLU A 40 -6.27 -6.55 2.55
N LEU A 41 -7.14 -6.67 3.55
CA LEU A 41 -6.82 -6.45 4.95
C LEU A 41 -6.52 -7.80 5.61
N ALA A 42 -5.33 -7.95 6.16
CA ALA A 42 -4.85 -9.15 6.85
C ALA A 42 -4.35 -8.76 8.26
N GLY A 43 -5.28 -8.69 9.22
CA GLY A 43 -4.98 -8.29 10.59
C GLY A 43 -4.46 -6.85 10.68
N THR A 44 -3.22 -6.69 11.12
CA THR A 44 -2.52 -5.40 11.22
C THR A 44 -1.87 -4.94 9.92
N LYS A 45 -2.06 -5.69 8.82
CA LYS A 45 -1.47 -5.42 7.51
C LYS A 45 -2.53 -5.16 6.46
N LEU A 46 -2.22 -4.25 5.56
CA LEU A 46 -2.98 -3.97 4.35
C LEU A 46 -2.10 -4.26 3.14
N LEU A 47 -2.55 -5.15 2.28
CA LEU A 47 -1.91 -5.56 1.04
C LEU A 47 -2.58 -4.81 -0.12
N ILE A 48 -1.81 -4.02 -0.85
CA ILE A 48 -2.28 -3.24 -2.00
C ILE A 48 -1.62 -3.80 -3.25
N TYR A 49 -2.42 -4.38 -4.14
CA TYR A 49 -1.99 -5.02 -5.37
C TYR A 49 -2.25 -4.10 -6.57
N VAL A 50 -1.21 -3.85 -7.36
CA VAL A 50 -1.29 -3.03 -8.58
C VAL A 50 -0.52 -3.67 -9.74
N ARG A 51 -1.06 -3.62 -10.96
CA ARG A 51 -0.36 -4.19 -12.13
C ARG A 51 0.71 -3.28 -12.72
N SER A 52 0.61 -1.97 -12.50
CA SER A 52 1.51 -0.95 -13.08
C SER A 52 2.62 -0.56 -12.11
N ARG A 53 3.87 -0.59 -12.58
CA ARG A 53 5.05 -0.14 -11.80
C ARG A 53 4.97 1.35 -11.48
N ARG A 54 4.48 2.16 -12.44
CA ARG A 54 4.30 3.60 -12.24
C ARG A 54 3.28 3.88 -11.13
N LEU A 55 2.16 3.14 -11.12
CA LEU A 55 1.17 3.26 -10.06
C LEU A 55 1.73 2.81 -8.70
N ARG A 56 2.47 1.69 -8.65
CA ARG A 56 3.19 1.25 -7.44
C ARG A 56 4.08 2.36 -6.88
N ASN A 57 4.92 2.95 -7.71
CA ASN A 57 5.87 3.99 -7.28
C ASN A 57 5.16 5.29 -6.84
N LYS A 58 4.04 5.64 -7.47
CA LYS A 58 3.22 6.79 -7.09
C LYS A 58 2.59 6.57 -5.71
N LEU A 59 1.92 5.42 -5.53
CA LEU A 59 1.27 5.06 -4.27
C LEU A 59 2.28 4.90 -3.14
N TYR A 60 3.39 4.19 -3.36
CA TYR A 60 4.42 4.00 -2.35
C TYR A 60 4.98 5.33 -1.82
N ARG A 61 5.34 6.26 -2.71
CA ARG A 61 5.80 7.61 -2.32
C ARG A 61 4.76 8.38 -1.53
N ARG A 62 3.49 8.33 -1.96
CA ARG A 62 2.38 8.96 -1.24
C ARG A 62 2.20 8.36 0.16
N LEU A 63 2.29 7.05 0.30
CA LEU A 63 2.14 6.35 1.59
C LEU A 63 3.31 6.62 2.55
N LEU A 64 4.53 6.79 2.04
CA LEU A 64 5.68 7.19 2.85
C LEU A 64 5.50 8.59 3.48
N GLN A 65 4.83 9.52 2.80
CA GLN A 65 4.55 10.84 3.38
C GLN A 65 3.65 10.73 4.63
N TYR A 66 2.67 9.83 4.61
CA TYR A 66 1.81 9.56 5.77
C TYR A 66 2.51 8.84 6.91
N GLN A 67 3.59 8.09 6.62
CA GLN A 67 4.44 7.52 7.67
C GLN A 67 5.19 8.62 8.45
N GLY A 68 5.56 9.73 7.79
CA GLY A 68 6.27 10.85 8.41
C GLY A 68 5.39 11.82 9.22
N GLN A 69 4.08 11.89 8.94
CA GLN A 69 3.15 12.81 9.61
C GLN A 69 2.65 12.34 10.99
N GLY A 70 3.20 11.24 11.52
CA GLY A 70 2.83 10.68 12.83
C GLY A 70 3.86 10.93 13.94
N ARG A 71 4.75 11.91 13.77
CA ARG A 71 5.67 12.37 14.81
C ARG A 71 5.20 13.70 15.40
#